data_AF-A0A1G4QIL9-F1
#
_entry.id   AF-A0A1G4QIL9-F1
#
_cell.length_a   1.000
_cell.length_b   1.000
_cell.length_c   1.000
_cell.angle_alpha   90.00
_cell.angle_beta   90.00
_cell.angle_gamma   90.00
#
_symmetry.space_group_name_H-M   'P 1'
#
loop_
_entity.id
_entity.type
_entity.pdbx_description
1 polymer ?
#
loop_
_entity_poly.entity_id
_entity_poly.type
_entity_poly.pdbx_seq_one_letter_code
_entity_poly.pdbx_strand_id
1 'polypeptide(L)'
;MAKSVNMCVRIDPELKAQAEEILDQLGMNMNGTINMFLTQIVREKRVPLNLSLNAGDNIMSDIRIAKQEREQGIEGVDARSLLEEMKRIVADAEAKESSFESKAAI
;
A
#
# COMPACT_ATOMS: atom_id res chain seq x y z
N MET A 1 -13.34 -32.59 -12.91
CA MET A 1 -14.18 -31.36 -12.93
C MET A 1 -13.85 -30.56 -11.69
N ALA A 2 -13.51 -29.28 -11.81
CA ALA A 2 -13.28 -28.44 -10.65
C ALA A 2 -14.59 -28.27 -9.88
N LYS A 3 -14.60 -28.58 -8.59
CA LYS A 3 -15.78 -28.47 -7.73
C LYS A 3 -16.04 -26.99 -7.48
N SER A 4 -17.00 -26.41 -8.21
CA SER A 4 -17.47 -25.04 -7.97
C SER A 4 -18.44 -25.02 -6.79
N VAL A 5 -18.32 -24.01 -5.93
CA VAL A 5 -19.25 -23.74 -4.83
C VAL A 5 -19.91 -22.40 -5.10
N ASN A 6 -21.24 -22.33 -4.90
CA ASN A 6 -21.96 -21.08 -5.05
C ASN A 6 -21.71 -20.18 -3.84
N MET A 7 -21.37 -18.92 -4.09
CA MET A 7 -21.17 -17.88 -3.08
C MET A 7 -22.27 -16.82 -3.23
N CYS A 8 -22.98 -16.52 -2.14
CA CYS A 8 -23.97 -15.45 -2.10
C CYS A 8 -23.45 -14.33 -1.20
N VAL A 9 -23.42 -13.10 -1.73
CA VAL A 9 -22.97 -11.91 -1.02
C VAL A 9 -24.05 -10.86 -1.12
N ARG A 10 -24.38 -10.21 0.00
CA ARG A 10 -25.27 -9.04 0.02
C ARG A 10 -24.43 -7.80 -0.26
N ILE A 11 -24.80 -7.07 -1.29
CA ILE A 11 -24.13 -5.85 -1.75
C ILE A 11 -25.21 -4.81 -2.03
N ASP A 12 -24.87 -3.55 -1.79
CA ASP A 12 -25.72 -2.42 -2.17
C ASP A 12 -25.87 -2.32 -3.71
N PRO A 13 -27.07 -2.12 -4.26
CA PRO A 13 -27.29 -2.08 -5.70
C PRO A 13 -26.48 -0.99 -6.43
N GLU A 14 -26.30 0.18 -5.81
CA GLU A 14 -25.53 1.27 -6.39
C GLU A 14 -24.05 0.93 -6.42
N LEU A 15 -23.52 0.39 -5.32
CA LEU A 15 -22.14 -0.10 -5.24
C LEU A 15 -21.87 -1.18 -6.30
N LYS A 16 -22.82 -2.09 -6.51
CA LYS A 16 -22.70 -3.13 -7.54
C LYS A 16 -22.59 -2.50 -8.93
N ALA A 17 -23.46 -1.55 -9.26
CA ALA A 17 -23.48 -0.91 -10.57
C ALA A 17 -22.18 -0.16 -10.86
N GLN A 18 -21.68 0.61 -9.88
CA GLN A 18 -20.40 1.32 -9.99
C GLN A 18 -19.23 0.35 -10.19
N ALA A 19 -19.20 -0.75 -9.44
CA ALA A 19 -18.16 -1.77 -9.60
C ALA A 19 -18.23 -2.47 -10.97
N GLU A 20 -19.42 -2.79 -11.47
CA GLU A 20 -19.59 -3.38 -12.80
C GLU A 20 -19.11 -2.44 -13.90
N GLU A 21 -19.43 -1.14 -13.83
CA GLU A 21 -18.96 -0.14 -14.80
C GLU A 21 -17.43 -0.06 -14.87
N ILE A 22 -16.75 -0.03 -13.71
CA ILE A 22 -15.29 0.01 -13.65
C ILE A 22 -14.69 -1.29 -14.20
N LEU A 23 -15.26 -2.45 -13.85
CA LEU A 23 -14.76 -3.74 -14.31
C LEU A 23 -14.94 -3.92 -15.83
N ASP A 24 -16.05 -3.44 -16.39
CA ASP A 24 -16.32 -3.49 -17.83
C ASP A 24 -15.31 -2.66 -18.62
N GLN A 25 -14.92 -1.49 -18.12
CA GLN A 25 -13.85 -0.68 -18.71
C GLN A 25 -12.49 -1.42 -18.75
N LEU A 26 -12.29 -2.35 -17.82
CA LEU A 26 -11.09 -3.20 -17.74
C LEU A 26 -11.26 -4.54 -18.47
N GLY A 27 -12.40 -4.79 -19.12
CA GLY A 27 -12.70 -6.06 -19.79
C GLY A 27 -12.88 -7.24 -18.82
N MET A 28 -13.26 -6.96 -17.57
CA MET A 28 -13.46 -7.94 -16.52
C MET A 28 -14.93 -8.06 -16.15
N ASN A 29 -15.34 -9.23 -15.66
CA ASN A 29 -16.68 -9.42 -15.10
C ASN A 29 -16.61 -9.66 -13.59
N MET A 30 -17.72 -9.38 -12.88
CA MET A 30 -17.78 -9.48 -11.42
C MET A 30 -17.30 -10.83 -10.87
N ASN A 31 -17.75 -11.94 -11.48
CA ASN A 31 -17.40 -13.29 -11.01
C ASN A 31 -15.91 -13.61 -11.20
N GLY A 32 -15.34 -13.22 -12.33
CA GLY A 32 -13.91 -13.35 -12.62
C GLY A 32 -13.08 -12.54 -11.64
N THR A 33 -13.47 -11.29 -11.38
CA THR A 33 -12.79 -10.42 -10.43
C THR A 33 -12.83 -10.98 -9.01
N ILE A 34 -13.98 -11.49 -8.55
CA ILE A 34 -14.09 -12.11 -7.22
C ILE A 34 -13.16 -13.33 -7.12
N ASN A 35 -13.10 -14.18 -8.15
CA ASN A 35 -12.19 -15.33 -8.18
C ASN A 35 -10.72 -14.89 -8.17
N MET A 36 -10.36 -13.83 -8.90
CA MET A 36 -9.01 -13.27 -8.89
C MET A 36 -8.64 -12.73 -7.50
N PHE A 37 -9.56 -12.01 -6.84
CA PHE A 37 -9.37 -11.49 -5.50
C PHE A 37 -9.14 -12.61 -4.47
N LEU A 38 -9.96 -13.67 -4.51
CA LEU A 38 -9.77 -14.85 -3.65
C LEU A 38 -8.44 -15.56 -3.94
N THR A 39 -8.06 -15.68 -5.21
CA THR A 39 -6.77 -16.25 -5.61
C THR A 39 -5.60 -15.44 -5.05
N GLN A 40 -5.71 -14.11 -5.09
CA GLN A 40 -4.70 -13.21 -4.55
C GLN A 40 -4.55 -13.37 -3.02
N ILE A 41 -5.66 -13.49 -2.28
CA ILE A 41 -5.63 -13.77 -0.83
C ILE A 41 -4.87 -15.07 -0.55
N VAL A 42 -5.17 -16.13 -1.30
CA VAL A 42 -4.52 -17.44 -1.11
C VAL A 42 -3.04 -17.37 -1.43
N ARG A 43 -2.66 -16.65 -2.50
CA ARG A 43 -1.28 -16.50 -2.97
C ARG A 43 -0.44 -15.67 -2.00
N GLU A 44 -0.98 -14.56 -1.50
CA GLU A 44 -0.24 -13.59 -0.69
C GLU A 44 -0.42 -13.80 0.81
N LYS A 45 -1.31 -14.71 1.23
CA LYS A 45 -1.64 -14.99 2.64
C LYS A 45 -2.03 -13.75 3.44
N ARG A 46 -2.61 -12.76 2.76
CA ARG A 46 -3.09 -11.50 3.33
C ARG A 46 -4.32 -11.02 2.57
N VAL A 47 -5.08 -10.10 3.16
CA VAL A 47 -6.20 -9.45 2.49
C VAL A 47 -5.67 -8.28 1.65
N PRO A 48 -5.79 -8.29 0.30
CA PRO A 48 -5.22 -7.27 -0.57
C PRO A 48 -6.16 -6.06 -0.67
N LEU A 49 -6.37 -5.37 0.44
CA LEU A 49 -7.11 -4.11 0.51
C LEU A 49 -6.14 -2.98 0.82
N ASN A 50 -6.26 -1.87 0.11
CA ASN A 50 -5.63 -0.62 0.50
C ASN A 50 -6.60 0.13 1.40
N LEU A 51 -6.42 -0.01 2.71
CA LEU A 51 -7.23 0.69 3.70
C LEU A 51 -6.58 2.06 3.96
N SER A 52 -7.01 3.06 3.19
CA SER A 52 -6.64 4.45 3.45
C SER A 52 -7.89 5.31 3.58
N LEU A 53 -7.96 6.09 4.65
CA LEU A 53 -8.94 7.19 4.76
C LEU A 53 -8.58 8.35 3.81
N ASN A 54 -7.32 8.38 3.37
CA ASN A 54 -6.78 9.30 2.40
C ASN A 54 -6.53 8.54 1.09
N ALA A 55 -7.59 8.23 0.35
CA ALA A 55 -7.49 7.70 -1.02
C ALA A 55 -6.74 8.67 -1.98
N GLY A 56 -6.37 9.85 -1.49
CA GLY A 56 -5.67 10.93 -2.17
C GLY A 56 -4.26 11.20 -1.67
N ASP A 57 -3.52 10.23 -1.13
CA ASP A 57 -2.05 10.25 -1.22
C ASP A 57 -1.69 9.96 -2.69
N ASN A 58 -2.09 10.91 -3.52
CA ASN A 58 -1.93 10.88 -4.95
C ASN A 58 -0.57 11.50 -5.25
N ILE A 59 0.12 11.03 -6.27
CA ILE A 59 1.38 11.64 -6.74
C ILE A 59 1.25 13.18 -6.90
N MET A 60 0.03 13.68 -7.13
CA MET A 60 -0.29 15.11 -7.16
C MET A 60 -0.20 15.84 -5.81
N SER A 61 -0.51 15.22 -4.67
CA SER A 61 -0.25 15.81 -3.36
C SER A 61 1.25 15.96 -3.14
N ASP A 62 2.01 14.93 -3.45
CA ASP A 62 3.46 14.91 -3.26
C ASP A 62 4.15 15.94 -4.15
N ILE A 63 3.72 16.07 -5.42
CA ILE A 63 4.21 17.10 -6.32
C ILE A 63 3.88 18.51 -5.80
N ARG A 64 2.69 18.71 -5.23
CA ARG A 64 2.30 20.02 -4.68
C ARG A 64 3.16 20.39 -3.48
N ILE A 65 3.38 19.44 -2.57
CA ILE A 65 4.24 19.61 -1.40
C ILE A 65 5.66 19.96 -1.86
N ALA A 66 6.25 19.15 -2.75
CA ALA A 66 7.61 19.39 -3.25
C ALA A 66 7.79 20.74 -3.95
N LYS A 67 6.74 21.23 -4.65
CA LYS A 67 6.76 22.58 -5.24
C LYS A 67 6.75 23.67 -4.17
N GLN A 68 5.88 23.54 -3.19
CA GLN A 68 5.76 24.49 -2.09
C GLN A 68 7.07 24.56 -1.26
N GLU A 69 7.69 23.42 -1.00
CA GLU A 69 8.98 23.35 -0.30
C GLU A 69 10.07 24.13 -1.06
N ARG A 70 10.14 23.98 -2.39
CA ARG A 70 11.07 24.76 -3.22
C ARG A 70 10.77 26.25 -3.21
N GLU A 71 9.48 26.63 -3.22
CA GLU A 71 9.06 28.05 -3.11
C GLU A 71 9.42 28.65 -1.74
N GLN A 72 9.43 27.82 -0.69
CA GLN A 72 9.89 28.20 0.65
C GLN A 72 11.42 28.21 0.79
N GLY A 73 12.15 27.94 -0.31
CA GLY A 73 13.61 27.95 -0.32
C GLY A 73 14.24 26.71 0.30
N ILE A 74 13.49 25.62 0.46
CA ILE A 74 14.06 24.34 0.87
C ILE A 74 14.88 23.80 -0.29
N GLU A 75 16.21 23.86 -0.15
CA GLU A 75 17.15 23.30 -1.11
C GLU A 75 17.19 21.76 -1.02
N GLY A 76 17.39 21.12 -2.16
CA GLY A 76 17.61 19.68 -2.21
C GLY A 76 18.90 19.28 -1.50
N VAL A 77 18.88 18.13 -0.84
CA VAL A 77 20.06 17.58 -0.18
C VAL A 77 20.92 16.85 -1.22
N ASP A 78 22.25 17.00 -1.15
CA ASP A 78 23.17 16.18 -1.95
C ASP A 78 22.94 14.69 -1.64
N ALA A 79 22.83 13.89 -2.69
CA ALA A 79 22.50 12.48 -2.56
C ALA A 79 23.54 11.69 -1.75
N ARG A 80 24.83 12.05 -1.84
CA ARG A 80 25.88 11.36 -1.06
C ARG A 80 25.80 11.73 0.41
N SER A 81 25.59 13.00 0.72
CA SER A 81 25.41 13.44 2.11
C SER A 81 24.19 12.77 2.76
N LEU A 82 23.07 12.73 2.05
CA LEU A 82 21.85 12.07 2.53
C LEU A 82 22.07 10.58 2.79
N LEU A 83 22.78 9.89 1.88
CA LEU A 83 23.08 8.47 2.03
C LEU A 83 23.94 8.19 3.28
N GLU A 84 24.95 9.03 3.53
CA GLU A 84 25.80 8.89 4.72
C GLU A 84 25.02 9.13 6.02
N GLU A 85 24.09 10.08 6.02
CA GLU A 85 23.20 10.32 7.16
C GLU A 85 22.25 9.14 7.40
N MET A 86 21.62 8.61 6.34
CA MET A 86 20.77 7.43 6.44
C MET A 86 21.52 6.20 7.00
N LYS A 87 22.75 5.97 6.55
CA LYS A 87 23.59 4.88 7.07
C LYS A 87 23.85 5.01 8.58
N ARG A 88 24.10 6.24 9.06
CA ARG A 88 24.28 6.49 10.50
C ARG A 88 22.99 6.22 11.27
N ILE A 89 21.85 6.69 10.79
CA ILE A 89 20.54 6.48 11.42
C ILE A 89 20.24 4.97 11.55
N VAL A 90 20.49 4.20 10.49
CA VAL A 90 20.29 2.75 10.51
C VAL A 90 21.22 2.08 11.51
N ALA A 91 22.51 2.42 11.51
CA ALA A 91 23.48 1.86 12.47
C ALA A 91 23.10 2.17 13.93
N ASP A 92 22.61 3.39 14.21
CA ASP A 92 22.15 3.78 15.54
C ASP A 92 20.88 3.03 15.97
N ALA A 93 19.99 2.72 15.02
CA ALA A 93 18.79 1.91 15.27
C ALA A 93 19.16 0.45 15.58
N GLU A 94 20.03 -0.16 14.78
CA GLU A 94 20.53 -1.53 14.97
C GLU A 94 21.28 -1.67 16.31
N ALA A 95 22.10 -0.67 16.67
CA ALA A 95 22.80 -0.67 17.96
C ALA A 95 21.83 -0.61 19.16
N LYS A 96 20.73 0.13 19.03
CA LYS A 96 19.68 0.20 20.08
C LYS A 96 18.89 -1.10 20.20
N GLU A 97 18.61 -1.80 19.09
CA GLU A 97 17.98 -3.12 19.11
C GLU A 97 18.86 -4.16 19.82
N SER A 98 20.18 -4.19 19.54
CA SER A 98 21.10 -5.12 20.20
C SER A 98 21.23 -4.88 21.73
N SER A 99 21.14 -3.62 22.15
CA SER A 99 21.16 -3.21 23.57
C SER A 99 19.86 -3.60 24.29
N PHE A 100 18.74 -3.60 23.58
CA PHE A 100 17.44 -4.01 24.11
C PHE A 100 17.36 -5.53 24.28
N GLU A 101 17.82 -6.31 23.29
CA GLU A 101 17.88 -7.77 23.37
C GLU A 101 18.83 -8.27 24.48
N SER A 102 19.98 -7.60 24.68
CA SER A 102 20.91 -7.97 25.76
C SER A 102 20.38 -7.68 27.17
N LYS A 103 19.43 -6.75 27.34
CA LYS A 103 18.78 -6.46 28.64
C LYS A 103 17.58 -7.36 28.93
N ALA A 104 16.94 -7.93 27.91
CA ALA A 104 15.82 -8.87 28.06
C ALA A 104 16.28 -10.30 28.40
N ALA A 105 17.56 -10.61 28.22
CA ALA A 105 18.16 -11.92 28.50
C ALA A 105 18.76 -12.07 29.91
N ILE A 106 18.52 -11.11 30.82
CA ILE A 106 18.96 -11.13 32.23
C ILE A 106 17.75 -11.12 33.16
#